data_AF-A0A9N9JRH7-F1
#
_entry.id   AF-A0A9N9JRH7-F1
#
_cell.length_a   1.000
_cell.length_b   1.000
_cell.length_c   1.000
_cell.angle_alpha   90.00
_cell.angle_beta   90.00
_cell.angle_gamma   90.00
#
_symmetry.space_group_name_H-M   'P 1'
#
loop_
_entity.id
_entity.type
_entity.pdbx_description
1 polymer ?
#
loop_
_entity_poly.entity_id
_entity_poly.type
_entity_poly.pdbx_seq_one_letter_code
_entity_poly.pdbx_strand_id
1 'polypeptide(L)'
;TLYNTRISPRKATNVAEFLGPSISYSRENFNSVIEYYSVESLPVDLKKWTYQLLKENMKKFYENSNLGWSSIKKRKELREVGARYLIARQIDKSESNNLAGKPL
;
A
#
# COMPACT_ATOMS: atom_id res chain seq x y z
N THR A 1 5.74 -27.25 -8.10
CA THR A 1 4.60 -26.40 -8.49
C THR A 1 3.87 -25.99 -7.22
N LEU A 2 4.14 -24.79 -6.69
CA LEU A 2 3.56 -24.34 -5.41
C LEU A 2 2.15 -23.80 -5.67
N TYR A 3 1.17 -24.47 -5.09
CA TYR A 3 -0.25 -24.14 -5.18
C TYR A 3 -0.50 -22.78 -4.50
N ASN A 4 -0.86 -21.79 -5.29
CA ASN A 4 -1.42 -20.54 -4.78
C ASN A 4 -2.90 -20.78 -4.42
N THR A 5 -3.15 -21.54 -3.35
CA THR A 5 -4.49 -21.79 -2.84
C THR A 5 -5.01 -20.53 -2.16
N ARG A 6 -5.75 -19.70 -2.90
CA ARG A 6 -6.47 -18.55 -2.33
C ARG A 6 -7.38 -19.06 -1.21
N ILE A 7 -7.14 -18.58 0.01
CA ILE A 7 -7.93 -18.94 1.19
C ILE A 7 -9.30 -18.28 1.05
N SER A 8 -10.37 -19.01 1.31
CA SER A 8 -11.73 -18.44 1.21
C SER A 8 -11.93 -17.38 2.31
N PRO A 9 -12.70 -16.32 2.06
CA PRO A 9 -12.84 -15.21 3.02
C PRO A 9 -13.45 -15.64 4.36
N ARG A 10 -14.19 -16.76 4.39
CA ARG A 10 -14.74 -17.35 5.63
C ARG A 10 -13.73 -18.15 6.44
N LYS A 11 -12.56 -18.48 5.86
CA LYS A 11 -11.49 -19.26 6.50
C LYS A 11 -10.25 -18.43 6.79
N ALA A 12 -10.13 -17.23 6.22
CA ALA A 12 -9.02 -16.35 6.46
C ALA A 12 -9.10 -15.75 7.86
N THR A 13 -7.99 -15.80 8.59
CA THR A 13 -7.85 -15.22 9.93
C THR A 13 -7.84 -13.70 9.87
N ASN A 14 -7.38 -13.13 8.75
CA ASN A 14 -7.37 -11.71 8.50
C ASN A 14 -7.41 -11.40 6.99
N VAL A 15 -7.57 -10.11 6.67
CA VAL A 15 -7.70 -9.64 5.28
C VAL A 15 -6.45 -9.95 4.45
N ALA A 16 -5.24 -9.93 5.02
CA ALA A 16 -4.00 -10.25 4.30
C ALA A 16 -4.02 -11.67 3.73
N GLU A 17 -4.42 -12.62 4.58
CA GLU A 17 -4.50 -14.04 4.27
C GLU A 17 -5.53 -14.32 3.19
N PHE A 18 -6.64 -13.57 3.20
CA PHE A 18 -7.66 -13.63 2.15
C PHE A 18 -7.18 -13.06 0.81
N LEU A 19 -6.50 -11.90 0.82
CA LEU A 19 -6.07 -11.22 -0.40
C LEU A 19 -4.93 -11.95 -1.13
N GLY A 20 -4.17 -12.79 -0.42
CA GLY A 20 -2.99 -13.44 -0.96
C GLY A 20 -1.83 -12.45 -1.17
N PRO A 21 -0.75 -12.85 -1.85
CA PRO A 21 0.45 -12.02 -2.00
C PRO A 21 0.20 -10.73 -2.79
N SER A 22 -0.77 -10.74 -3.71
CA SER A 22 -1.09 -9.58 -4.55
C SER A 22 -2.44 -9.70 -5.23
N ILE A 23 -3.14 -8.58 -5.39
CA ILE A 23 -4.37 -8.46 -6.19
C ILE A 23 -4.02 -7.75 -7.50
N SER A 24 -4.43 -8.31 -8.63
CA SER A 24 -4.34 -7.62 -9.92
C SER A 24 -5.63 -6.86 -10.19
N TYR A 25 -5.51 -5.60 -10.61
CA TYR A 25 -6.63 -4.78 -11.06
C TYR A 25 -6.32 -4.24 -12.47
N SER A 26 -7.23 -4.49 -13.40
CA SER A 26 -7.10 -4.08 -14.80
C SER A 26 -8.43 -3.48 -15.27
N ARG A 27 -8.40 -2.23 -15.70
CA ARG A 27 -9.54 -1.56 -16.34
C ARG A 27 -9.05 -0.61 -17.41
N GLU A 28 -9.52 -0.79 -18.65
CA GLU A 28 -9.14 0.02 -19.81
C GLU A 28 -7.61 0.08 -19.98
N ASN A 29 -7.03 1.28 -19.84
CA ASN A 29 -5.60 1.53 -19.96
C ASN A 29 -4.87 1.55 -18.61
N PHE A 30 -5.53 1.11 -17.54
CA PHE A 30 -4.97 1.10 -16.19
C PHE A 30 -4.82 -0.34 -15.68
N ASN A 31 -3.56 -0.79 -15.64
CA ASN A 31 -3.17 -2.07 -15.05
C ASN A 31 -2.38 -1.79 -13.77
N SER A 32 -2.75 -2.46 -12.69
CA SER A 32 -2.08 -2.31 -11.42
C SER A 32 -2.03 -3.60 -10.63
N VAL A 33 -1.03 -3.69 -9.76
CA VAL A 33 -0.91 -4.71 -8.74
C VAL A 33 -1.04 -4.03 -7.39
N ILE A 34 -1.87 -4.60 -6.52
CA ILE A 34 -2.06 -4.16 -5.16
C ILE A 34 -1.42 -5.19 -4.25
N GLU A 35 -0.40 -4.76 -3.52
CA GLU A 35 0.33 -5.56 -2.56
C GLU A 35 -0.11 -5.21 -1.14
N TYR A 36 -0.13 -6.21 -0.26
CA TYR A 36 -0.43 -6.03 1.16
C TYR A 36 0.85 -6.06 2.00
N TYR A 37 0.98 -5.12 2.94
CA TYR A 37 2.05 -5.11 3.92
C TYR A 37 1.51 -4.84 5.33
N SER A 38 2.12 -5.46 6.34
CA SER A 38 2.07 -4.93 7.70
C SER A 38 3.10 -3.80 7.83
N VAL A 39 2.96 -2.96 8.85
CA VAL A 39 3.99 -1.96 9.16
C VAL A 39 5.37 -2.59 9.40
N GLU A 40 5.43 -3.83 9.88
CA GLU A 40 6.67 -4.56 10.12
C GLU A 40 7.30 -5.01 8.80
N SER A 41 6.49 -5.58 7.89
CA SER A 41 6.97 -6.08 6.60
C SER A 41 7.14 -5.00 5.52
N LEU A 42 6.60 -3.78 5.73
CA LEU A 42 6.71 -2.70 4.75
C LEU A 42 8.18 -2.23 4.63
N PRO A 43 8.77 -2.26 3.42
CA PRO A 43 10.12 -1.77 3.16
C PRO A 43 10.34 -0.32 3.62
N VAL A 44 11.57 0.00 4.03
CA VAL A 44 11.94 1.33 4.54
C VAL A 44 11.66 2.43 3.51
N ASP A 45 11.95 2.17 2.24
CA ASP A 45 11.70 3.12 1.16
C ASP A 45 10.20 3.38 0.95
N LEU A 46 9.38 2.33 1.03
CA LEU A 46 7.93 2.49 0.96
C LEU A 46 7.37 3.21 2.19
N LYS A 47 7.88 2.95 3.40
CA LYS A 47 7.53 3.73 4.60
C LYS A 47 7.83 5.23 4.44
N LYS A 48 8.95 5.55 3.80
CA LYS A 48 9.32 6.94 3.50
C LYS A 48 8.38 7.53 2.45
N TRP A 49 8.15 6.79 1.37
CA TRP A 49 7.28 7.20 0.27
C TRP A 49 5.84 7.44 0.71
N THR A 50 5.22 6.53 1.47
CA THR A 50 3.83 6.70 1.96
C THR A 50 3.67 7.95 2.81
N TYR A 51 4.65 8.26 3.65
CA TYR A 51 4.63 9.50 4.44
C TYR A 51 4.75 10.75 3.55
N GLN A 52 5.62 10.74 2.54
CA GLN A 52 5.75 11.89 1.64
C GLN A 52 4.49 12.10 0.82
N LEU A 53 3.92 11.02 0.27
CA LEU A 53 2.63 11.06 -0.45
C LEU A 53 1.53 11.66 0.43
N LEU A 54 1.41 11.21 1.68
CA LEU A 54 0.45 11.77 2.63
C LEU A 54 0.71 13.26 2.89
N LYS A 55 1.97 13.64 3.12
CA LYS A 55 2.34 15.03 3.41
C LYS A 55 2.04 15.96 2.24
N GLU A 56 2.46 15.59 1.03
CA GLU A 56 2.29 16.39 -0.18
C GLU A 56 0.81 16.65 -0.46
N ASN A 57 -0.03 15.62 -0.31
CA ASN A 57 -1.45 15.72 -0.62
C ASN A 57 -2.26 16.34 0.53
N MET A 58 -1.94 16.04 1.79
CA MET A 58 -2.82 16.37 2.91
C MET A 58 -2.36 17.54 3.78
N LYS A 59 -1.07 17.88 3.81
CA LYS A 59 -0.53 18.87 4.76
C LYS A 59 -1.28 20.20 4.70
N LYS A 60 -1.52 20.73 3.49
CA LYS A 60 -2.22 22.01 3.29
C LYS A 60 -3.64 21.99 3.87
N PHE A 61 -4.36 20.89 3.71
CA PHE A 61 -5.71 20.76 4.24
C PHE A 61 -5.71 20.70 5.78
N TYR A 62 -4.75 20.00 6.38
CA TYR A 62 -4.62 19.96 7.84
C TYR A 62 -4.23 21.33 8.42
N GLU A 63 -3.31 22.05 7.78
CA GLU A 63 -2.89 23.40 8.21
C GLU A 63 -4.02 24.43 8.11
N ASN A 64 -4.93 24.27 7.14
CA ASN A 64 -6.12 25.11 7.00
C ASN A 64 -7.30 24.64 7.87
N SER A 65 -7.13 23.59 8.66
CA SER A 65 -8.16 23.04 9.55
C SER A 65 -7.84 23.33 11.01
N ASN A 66 -8.82 23.15 11.89
CA ASN A 66 -8.64 23.31 13.34
C ASN A 66 -7.72 22.25 13.98
N LEU A 67 -7.33 21.20 13.24
CA LEU A 67 -6.48 20.11 13.74
C LEU A 67 -4.97 20.42 13.61
N GLY A 68 -4.59 21.23 12.62
CA GLY A 68 -3.19 21.49 12.28
C GLY A 68 -2.42 20.27 11.76
N TRP A 69 -1.15 20.47 11.40
CA TRP A 69 -0.26 19.40 10.91
C TRP A 69 0.91 19.15 11.87
N SER A 70 1.15 17.89 12.23
CA SER A 70 2.35 17.49 12.95
C SER A 70 3.03 16.32 12.25
N SER A 71 4.18 16.62 11.62
CA SER A 71 5.02 15.63 10.94
C SER A 71 5.44 14.48 11.85
N ILE A 72 5.73 14.78 13.12
CA ILE A 72 6.14 13.77 14.11
C ILE A 72 4.96 12.85 14.45
N LYS A 73 3.79 13.42 14.76
CA LYS A 73 2.60 12.63 15.07
C LYS A 73 2.18 11.76 13.88
N LYS A 74 2.16 12.31 12.66
CA LYS A 74 1.78 11.56 11.45
C LYS A 74 2.76 10.43 11.12
N ARG A 75 4.07 10.66 11.29
CA ARG A 75 5.06 9.57 11.16
C ARG A 75 4.88 8.48 12.21
N LYS A 76 4.53 8.85 13.45
CA LYS A 76 4.27 7.88 14.52
C LYS A 76 3.01 7.06 14.23
N GLU A 77 1.92 7.71 13.82
CA GLU A 77 0.64 7.09 13.44
C GLU A 77 0.83 6.09 12.29
N LEU A 78 1.52 6.48 11.22
CA LEU A 78 1.84 5.56 10.11
C LEU A 78 2.74 4.38 10.55
N ARG A 79 3.47 4.50 11.66
CA ARG A 79 4.37 3.46 12.16
C ARG A 79 3.78 2.67 13.34
N GLU A 80 2.51 2.89 13.66
CA GLU A 80 1.88 2.26 14.80
C GLU A 80 1.76 0.74 14.62
N VAL A 81 1.95 0.01 15.73
CA VAL A 81 1.76 -1.44 15.76
C VAL A 81 0.32 -1.74 15.37
N GLY A 82 0.13 -2.53 14.32
CA GLY A 82 -1.20 -2.80 13.76
C GLY A 82 -1.48 -2.07 12.46
N ALA A 83 -0.74 -1.02 12.10
CA ALA A 83 -0.91 -0.36 10.81
C ALA A 83 -0.70 -1.35 9.65
N ARG A 84 -1.60 -1.29 8.65
CA ARG A 84 -1.62 -2.14 7.45
C ARG A 84 -1.67 -1.26 6.21
N TYR A 85 -1.00 -1.71 5.16
CA TYR A 85 -0.82 -0.97 3.93
C TYR A 85 -1.29 -1.79 2.75
N LEU A 86 -2.05 -1.14 1.87
CA LEU A 86 -2.30 -1.59 0.51
C LEU A 86 -1.53 -0.65 -0.42
N ILE A 87 -0.57 -1.19 -1.15
CA ILE A 87 0.28 -0.43 -2.07
C ILE A 87 -0.10 -0.82 -3.49
N ALA A 88 -0.71 0.11 -4.20
CA ALA A 88 -1.02 -0.05 -5.61
C ALA A 88 0.17 0.45 -6.45
N ARG A 89 0.62 -0.38 -7.39
CA ARG A 89 1.68 -0.07 -8.35
C ARG A 89 1.13 -0.20 -9.75
N GLN A 90 1.40 0.78 -10.60
CA GLN A 90 1.06 0.66 -12.01
C GLN A 90 1.99 -0.36 -12.68
N ILE A 91 1.43 -1.19 -13.54
CA ILE A 91 2.20 -2.02 -14.45
C ILE A 91 2.25 -1.30 -15.78
N ASP A 92 3.41 -0.80 -16.16
CA ASP A 92 3.60 -0.23 -17.49
C ASP A 92 3.68 -1.36 -18.52
N LYS A 93 2.88 -1.25 -19.58
CA LYS A 93 2.73 -2.29 -20.63
C LYS A 93 4.04 -2.58 -21.38
N SER A 94 5.06 -1.74 -21.22
CA SER A 94 6.39 -1.87 -21.84
C SER A 94 7.39 -2.72 -21.03
N GLU A 95 7.08 -3.10 -19.78
CA GLU A 95 8.03 -3.78 -18.88
C GLU A 95 7.57 -5.18 -18.44
N SER A 96 6.90 -5.92 -19.32
CA SER A 96 6.36 -7.27 -19.07
C SER A 96 7.37 -8.33 -18.59
N ASN A 97 8.66 -8.00 -18.48
CA ASN A 97 9.72 -8.91 -18.02
C ASN A 97 10.35 -8.54 -16.65
N ASN A 98 9.94 -7.45 -15.99
CA ASN A 98 10.41 -7.14 -14.63
C ASN A 98 9.24 -6.67 -13.75
N LEU A 99 8.84 -7.51 -12.79
CA LEU A 99 7.68 -7.29 -11.90
C LEU A 99 7.88 -6.15 -10.86
N ALA A 100 8.88 -5.29 -11.02
CA ALA A 100 9.16 -4.20 -10.10
C ALA A 100 8.48 -2.90 -10.55
N GLY A 101 7.14 -2.88 -10.55
CA GLY A 101 6.38 -1.66 -10.82
C GLY A 101 6.67 -0.55 -9.79
N LYS A 102 6.52 0.71 -10.20
CA LYS A 102 6.65 1.86 -9.30
C LYS A 102 5.33 2.09 -8.53
N PRO A 103 5.39 2.46 -7.24
CA PRO A 103 4.22 2.97 -6.53
C PRO A 103 3.61 4.16 -7.28
N LEU A 104 2.28 4.22 -7.33
CA LEU A 104 1.50 5.25 -8.05
C LEU A 104 1.78 6.68 -7.56
#